data_AF-U7GQX8-F1
#
_entry.id   AF-U7GQX8-F1
#
_cell.length_a   1.000
_cell.length_b   1.000
_cell.length_c   1.000
_cell.angle_alpha   90.00
_cell.angle_beta   90.00
_cell.angle_gamma   90.00
#
_symmetry.space_group_name_H-M   'P 1'
#
loop_
_entity.id
_entity.type
_entity.pdbx_description
1 polymer ?
#
loop_
_entity_poly.entity_id
_entity_poly.type
_entity_poly.pdbx_seq_one_letter_code
_entity_poly.pdbx_strand_id
1 'polypeptide(L)'
;MDEAIVVFSRKGIFKASIAARDVRSREHARKLWPLVSADGSRQMVTWVSPSFNNGKLRRRSHFRVLPAQHVFKPKAHFDDEEGSRWRAVQESPEHRRAKELVAEELSNRLNAGLAMPWAFKDEDASDYPLEGNLLLGADQVTIEHSLETPFGSQFRLDVAVLGPPVQAEPMVLGGVEIELGHAFDGRKALIGKSLGFPLISIDITEMTLAELTPEWAQRVLTATTRSHEQGRRQTYIYLHDLLYPLYAQLPAFLDNEQRHQFLVFADDETLNKLVRWMNLLADKLEYPKGMVAVALVNGKNDQARKMLERAGQVVGPDWQEFNDQKCLRLTLPRSKGPTDLQAHRFHMTMARVLLSHTDALVGYKYCNGVDNNHPEDDVWVAKRWIADEKRFSEHRVLPKRLAEPVNRLIAVVSDLRHNHSIAHLEE
;
A
#
# COMPACT_ATOMS: atom_id res chain seq x y z
N MET A 1 16.14 11.75 -18.22
CA MET A 1 14.79 12.33 -18.38
C MET A 1 14.40 12.99 -17.06
N ASP A 2 13.74 14.14 -17.11
CA ASP A 2 13.36 14.86 -15.88
C ASP A 2 11.96 14.51 -15.40
N GLU A 3 11.19 13.76 -16.20
CA GLU A 3 9.84 13.32 -15.91
C GLU A 3 9.67 11.84 -16.30
N ALA A 4 8.79 11.14 -15.59
CA ALA A 4 8.34 9.79 -15.89
C ALA A 4 6.83 9.69 -15.69
N ILE A 5 6.20 8.72 -16.34
CA ILE A 5 4.79 8.37 -16.13
C ILE A 5 4.72 7.24 -15.10
N VAL A 6 3.87 7.43 -14.10
CA VAL A 6 3.49 6.36 -13.17
C VAL A 6 2.53 5.43 -13.89
N VAL A 7 2.91 4.16 -14.03
CA VAL A 7 2.08 3.20 -14.80
C VAL A 7 0.71 3.07 -14.16
N PHE A 8 0.66 2.98 -12.83
CA PHE A 8 -0.58 2.91 -12.05
C PHE A 8 -0.62 3.99 -10.98
N SER A 9 -1.63 4.85 -11.08
CA SER A 9 -1.88 5.95 -10.16
C SER A 9 -3.35 5.97 -9.76
N ARG A 10 -3.71 6.78 -8.77
CA ARG A 10 -5.12 6.96 -8.37
C ARG A 10 -6.01 7.47 -9.52
N LYS A 11 -5.41 8.14 -10.53
CA LYS A 11 -6.06 8.59 -11.77
C LYS A 11 -6.25 7.49 -12.82
N GLY A 12 -5.71 6.30 -12.57
CA GLY A 12 -5.69 5.18 -13.50
C GLY A 12 -4.38 5.06 -14.28
N ILE A 13 -4.43 4.23 -15.32
CA ILE A 13 -3.26 3.75 -16.08
C ILE A 13 -2.66 4.86 -16.95
N PHE A 14 -1.36 5.12 -16.79
CA PHE A 14 -0.61 6.15 -17.52
C PHE A 14 -1.19 7.57 -17.40
N LYS A 15 -1.95 7.87 -16.34
CA LYS A 15 -2.64 9.16 -16.16
C LYS A 15 -1.90 10.16 -15.26
N ALA A 16 -0.85 9.73 -14.57
CA ALA A 16 -0.05 10.59 -13.71
C ALA A 16 1.41 10.60 -14.16
N SER A 17 2.00 11.78 -14.18
CA SER A 17 3.43 11.96 -14.33
C SER A 17 4.05 12.42 -13.01
N ILE A 18 5.36 12.24 -12.90
CA ILE A 18 6.15 12.73 -11.77
C ILE A 18 7.49 13.26 -12.25
N ALA A 19 7.87 14.44 -11.77
CA ALA A 19 9.20 14.97 -12.01
C ALA A 19 10.25 14.29 -11.12
N ALA A 20 11.45 14.08 -11.64
CA ALA A 20 12.54 13.41 -10.93
C ALA A 20 12.96 14.16 -9.65
N ARG A 21 12.69 15.47 -9.57
CA ARG A 21 12.94 16.30 -8.39
C ARG A 21 11.93 16.11 -7.27
N ASP A 22 10.72 15.63 -7.59
CA ASP A 22 9.64 15.43 -6.62
C ASP A 22 9.73 14.04 -5.95
N VAL A 23 10.62 13.18 -6.46
CA VAL A 23 10.97 11.91 -5.82
C VAL A 23 11.88 12.17 -4.62
N ARG A 24 11.28 12.14 -3.44
CA ARG A 24 11.90 12.42 -2.13
C ARG A 24 12.99 11.44 -1.68
N SER A 25 12.88 10.16 -2.01
CA SER A 25 13.81 9.11 -1.57
C SER A 25 13.74 7.89 -2.48
N ARG A 26 14.62 6.90 -2.26
CA ARG A 26 14.60 5.64 -3.00
C ARG A 26 13.34 4.82 -2.68
N GLU A 27 12.90 4.84 -1.44
CA GLU A 27 11.70 4.16 -0.96
C GLU A 27 10.44 4.80 -1.54
N HIS A 28 10.43 6.14 -1.65
CA HIS A 28 9.40 6.85 -2.40
C HIS A 28 9.39 6.43 -3.88
N ALA A 29 10.57 6.30 -4.51
CA ALA A 29 10.67 5.79 -5.88
C ALA A 29 10.12 4.36 -6.03
N ARG A 30 10.35 3.47 -5.04
CA ARG A 30 9.78 2.11 -5.03
C ARG A 30 8.25 2.13 -4.90
N LYS A 31 7.68 3.03 -4.09
CA LYS A 31 6.21 3.21 -3.99
C LYS A 31 5.58 3.59 -5.34
N LEU A 32 6.30 4.40 -6.12
CA LEU A 32 5.85 4.89 -7.42
C LEU A 32 6.06 3.90 -8.57
N TRP A 33 7.03 2.98 -8.44
CA TRP A 33 7.31 1.98 -9.47
C TRP A 33 6.10 1.06 -9.69
N PRO A 34 5.74 0.65 -10.92
CA PRO A 34 6.45 0.84 -12.18
C PRO A 34 6.39 2.28 -12.73
N LEU A 35 7.51 2.70 -13.32
CA LEU A 35 7.65 3.99 -14.00
C LEU A 35 8.06 3.74 -15.46
N VAL A 36 7.48 4.51 -16.39
CA VAL A 36 7.84 4.51 -17.80
C VAL A 36 8.25 5.89 -18.28
N SER A 37 8.97 5.96 -19.39
CA SER A 37 9.32 7.22 -20.05
C SER A 37 8.05 8.00 -20.39
N ALA A 38 8.15 9.33 -20.28
CA ALA A 38 7.05 10.24 -20.61
C ALA A 38 6.88 10.42 -22.12
N ASP A 39 7.84 9.98 -22.93
CA ASP A 39 7.69 9.93 -24.37
C ASP A 39 6.70 8.84 -24.79
N GLY A 40 6.24 8.90 -26.05
CA GLY A 40 5.32 7.91 -26.59
C GLY A 40 5.84 6.48 -26.55
N SER A 41 7.15 6.25 -26.30
CA SER A 41 7.79 4.94 -26.30
C SER A 41 7.57 4.12 -25.03
N ARG A 42 7.09 4.76 -23.94
CA ARG A 42 6.75 4.13 -22.64
C ARG A 42 7.75 3.06 -22.18
N GLN A 43 9.04 3.34 -22.33
CA GLN A 43 10.12 2.46 -21.90
C GLN A 43 10.21 2.45 -20.38
N MET A 44 10.45 1.29 -19.78
CA MET A 44 10.65 1.18 -18.33
C MET A 44 11.84 2.04 -17.87
N VAL A 45 11.63 2.83 -16.83
CA VAL A 45 12.65 3.70 -16.24
C VAL A 45 12.82 3.44 -14.74
N THR A 46 13.99 3.81 -14.22
CA THR A 46 14.27 3.88 -12.80
C THR A 46 14.74 5.27 -12.42
N TRP A 47 14.43 5.68 -11.19
CA TRP A 47 14.86 6.95 -10.65
C TRP A 47 16.32 6.88 -10.19
N VAL A 48 17.09 7.91 -10.53
CA VAL A 48 18.46 8.08 -10.10
C VAL A 48 18.52 9.24 -9.11
N SER A 49 18.95 8.95 -7.89
CA SER A 49 19.08 9.95 -6.83
C SER A 49 20.10 11.05 -7.18
N PRO A 50 19.91 12.28 -6.65
CA PRO A 50 20.90 13.33 -6.80
C PRO A 50 22.20 12.91 -6.11
N SER A 51 23.34 13.38 -6.60
CA SER A 51 24.64 13.17 -5.95
C SER A 51 25.30 14.49 -5.61
N PHE A 52 25.96 14.52 -4.46
CA PHE A 52 26.65 15.69 -3.93
C PHE A 52 28.14 15.37 -3.75
N ASN A 53 28.99 16.36 -3.99
CA ASN A 53 30.42 16.31 -3.70
C ASN A 53 30.76 17.53 -2.84
N ASN A 54 31.26 17.30 -1.62
CA ASN A 54 31.53 18.36 -0.63
C ASN A 54 30.34 19.33 -0.45
N GLY A 55 29.13 18.79 -0.32
CA GLY A 55 27.89 19.56 -0.18
C GLY A 55 27.40 20.27 -1.46
N LYS A 56 28.18 20.29 -2.54
CA LYS A 56 27.76 20.85 -3.83
C LYS A 56 27.10 19.78 -4.69
N LEU A 57 25.97 20.13 -5.30
CA LEU A 57 25.26 19.25 -6.21
C LEU A 57 26.15 18.90 -7.42
N ARG A 58 26.52 17.63 -7.55
CA ARG A 58 27.27 17.09 -8.69
C ARG A 58 26.35 16.61 -9.79
N ARG A 59 25.22 15.99 -9.42
CA ARG A 59 24.25 15.43 -10.36
C ARG A 59 22.84 15.66 -9.86
N ARG A 60 21.98 16.21 -10.71
CA ARG A 60 20.55 16.31 -10.45
C ARG A 60 19.89 14.93 -10.50
N SER A 61 18.79 14.76 -9.78
CA SER A 61 17.95 13.59 -9.96
C SER A 61 17.43 13.54 -11.40
N HIS A 62 17.29 12.33 -11.93
CA HIS A 62 16.76 12.09 -13.27
C HIS A 62 16.25 10.65 -13.35
N PHE A 63 15.43 10.35 -14.34
CA PHE A 63 15.08 9.00 -14.73
C PHE A 63 16.03 8.48 -15.81
N ARG A 64 16.38 7.20 -15.68
CA ARG A 64 17.22 6.44 -16.60
C ARG A 64 16.45 5.21 -17.08
N VAL A 65 16.48 4.95 -18.39
CA VAL A 65 15.90 3.75 -18.99
C VAL A 65 16.57 2.50 -18.39
N LEU A 66 15.78 1.50 -18.04
CA LEU A 66 16.31 0.21 -17.60
C LEU A 66 17.02 -0.50 -18.78
N PRO A 67 18.13 -1.21 -18.56
CA PRO A 67 18.82 -1.94 -19.62
C PRO A 67 17.83 -2.83 -20.40
N ALA A 68 17.82 -2.67 -21.72
CA ALA A 68 16.78 -3.24 -22.57
C ALA A 68 16.78 -4.77 -22.53
N GLN A 69 15.79 -5.36 -21.88
CA GLN A 69 15.21 -6.62 -22.34
C GLN A 69 14.00 -6.29 -23.22
N HIS A 70 13.82 -7.05 -24.30
CA HIS A 70 12.75 -6.80 -25.27
C HIS A 70 11.34 -6.86 -24.68
N VAL A 71 11.18 -7.50 -23.51
CA VAL A 71 9.95 -7.51 -22.72
C VAL A 71 10.39 -7.53 -21.26
N PHE A 72 9.89 -6.62 -20.43
CA PHE A 72 10.10 -6.70 -18.99
C PHE A 72 8.94 -7.49 -18.40
N LYS A 73 9.25 -8.63 -17.76
CA LYS A 73 8.25 -9.51 -17.12
C LYS A 73 8.37 -9.35 -15.61
N PRO A 74 7.50 -8.56 -14.94
CA PRO A 74 7.64 -8.26 -13.52
C PRO A 74 7.68 -9.50 -12.64
N LYS A 75 6.82 -10.49 -12.91
CA LYS A 75 6.79 -11.75 -12.16
C LYS A 75 8.09 -12.55 -12.30
N ALA A 76 8.62 -12.69 -13.52
CA ALA A 76 9.86 -13.43 -13.73
C ALA A 76 11.04 -12.72 -13.05
N HIS A 77 11.11 -11.40 -13.16
CA HIS A 77 12.13 -10.60 -12.46
C HIS A 77 12.03 -10.76 -10.93
N PHE A 78 10.81 -10.76 -10.40
CA PHE A 78 10.55 -11.04 -8.99
C PHE A 78 11.06 -12.43 -8.57
N ASP A 79 10.69 -13.46 -9.32
CA ASP A 79 11.07 -14.85 -9.05
C ASP A 79 12.60 -15.05 -9.12
N ASP A 80 13.26 -14.39 -10.06
CA ASP A 80 14.72 -14.41 -10.21
C ASP A 80 15.42 -13.72 -9.02
N GLU A 81 14.89 -12.60 -8.54
CA GLU A 81 15.41 -11.88 -7.37
C GLU A 81 15.26 -12.72 -6.09
N GLU A 82 14.07 -13.26 -5.83
CA GLU A 82 13.85 -14.14 -4.68
C GLU A 82 14.68 -15.42 -4.80
N GLY A 83 14.69 -16.08 -5.96
CA GLY A 83 15.50 -17.27 -6.20
C GLY A 83 17.00 -17.02 -6.04
N SER A 84 17.49 -15.82 -6.36
CA SER A 84 18.87 -15.43 -6.09
C SER A 84 19.14 -15.21 -4.61
N ARG A 85 18.19 -14.61 -3.87
CA ARG A 85 18.27 -14.46 -2.41
C ARG A 85 18.26 -15.81 -1.68
N TRP A 86 17.50 -16.80 -2.18
CA TRP A 86 17.52 -18.17 -1.65
C TRP A 86 18.84 -18.89 -1.92
N ARG A 87 19.45 -18.66 -3.10
CA ARG A 87 20.72 -19.30 -3.51
C ARG A 87 21.95 -18.60 -2.94
N ALA A 88 21.84 -17.36 -2.46
CA ALA A 88 22.94 -16.63 -1.86
C ALA A 88 23.50 -17.42 -0.67
N VAL A 89 24.64 -18.08 -0.89
CA VAL A 89 25.24 -19.06 0.03
C VAL A 89 25.61 -18.44 1.38
N GLN A 90 25.81 -17.11 1.45
CA GLN A 90 26.13 -16.41 2.68
C GLN A 90 25.37 -15.08 2.76
N GLU A 91 24.25 -15.10 3.49
CA GLU A 91 23.74 -13.89 4.14
C GLU A 91 24.87 -13.23 4.93
N SER A 92 25.07 -11.91 4.77
CA SER A 92 26.09 -11.16 5.49
C SER A 92 25.88 -11.27 7.01
N PRO A 93 26.95 -11.30 7.82
CA PRO A 93 26.83 -11.29 9.28
C PRO A 93 25.98 -10.14 9.82
N GLU A 94 26.08 -8.96 9.22
CA GLU A 94 25.32 -7.76 9.60
C GLU A 94 23.81 -7.97 9.39
N HIS A 95 23.40 -8.40 8.20
CA HIS A 95 21.99 -8.69 7.91
C HIS A 95 21.42 -9.75 8.86
N ARG A 96 22.15 -10.85 9.08
CA ARG A 96 21.72 -11.90 10.01
C ARG A 96 21.54 -11.34 11.42
N ARG A 97 22.55 -10.63 11.93
CA ARG A 97 22.56 -10.08 13.28
C ARG A 97 21.43 -9.07 13.47
N ALA A 98 21.21 -8.19 12.50
CA ALA A 98 20.13 -7.22 12.51
C ALA A 98 18.75 -7.90 12.57
N LYS A 99 18.53 -8.92 11.73
CA LYS A 99 17.29 -9.70 11.68
C LYS A 99 17.01 -10.40 13.01
N GLU A 100 18.00 -11.08 13.57
CA GLU A 100 17.89 -11.77 14.86
C GLU A 100 17.55 -10.81 15.99
N LEU A 101 18.27 -9.69 16.09
CA LEU A 101 18.05 -8.68 17.13
C LEU A 101 16.66 -8.03 17.03
N VAL A 102 16.20 -7.74 15.82
CA VAL A 102 14.85 -7.19 15.59
C VAL A 102 13.78 -8.19 15.98
N ALA A 103 13.92 -9.46 15.58
CA ALA A 103 12.97 -10.50 15.95
C ALA A 103 12.94 -10.76 17.47
N GLU A 104 14.10 -10.74 18.13
CA GLU A 104 14.22 -10.86 19.58
C GLU A 104 13.54 -9.69 20.30
N GLU A 105 13.80 -8.44 19.89
CA GLU A 105 13.15 -7.26 20.49
C GLU A 105 11.62 -7.27 20.31
N LEU A 106 11.13 -7.65 19.13
CA LEU A 106 9.68 -7.80 18.90
C LEU A 106 9.08 -8.90 19.77
N SER A 107 9.78 -10.02 19.92
CA SER A 107 9.36 -11.13 20.80
C SER A 107 9.35 -10.73 22.27
N ASN A 108 10.36 -9.98 22.71
CA ASN A 108 10.45 -9.47 24.08
C ASN A 108 9.28 -8.52 24.40
N ARG A 109 8.98 -7.59 23.48
CA ARG A 109 7.80 -6.72 23.62
C ARG A 109 6.51 -7.51 23.67
N LEU A 110 6.33 -8.46 22.77
CA LEU A 110 5.15 -9.31 22.72
C LEU A 110 4.95 -10.07 24.04
N ASN A 111 6.00 -10.73 24.54
CA ASN A 111 5.97 -11.46 25.81
C ASN A 111 5.70 -10.56 27.02
N ALA A 112 6.16 -9.31 26.96
CA ALA A 112 5.92 -8.31 28.01
C ALA A 112 4.56 -7.58 27.86
N GLY A 113 3.76 -7.88 26.83
CA GLY A 113 2.51 -7.17 26.55
C GLY A 113 2.72 -5.69 26.15
N LEU A 114 3.91 -5.36 25.64
CA LEU A 114 4.27 -4.00 25.21
C LEU A 114 3.90 -3.77 23.75
N ALA A 115 3.43 -2.56 23.46
CA ALA A 115 3.15 -2.15 22.09
C ALA A 115 4.43 -1.91 21.28
N MET A 116 4.31 -2.03 19.96
CA MET A 116 5.27 -1.50 18.99
C MET A 116 4.54 -0.47 18.11
N PRO A 117 4.45 0.80 18.57
CA PRO A 117 3.77 1.84 17.80
C PRO A 117 4.59 2.26 16.59
N TRP A 118 3.90 2.56 15.50
CA TRP A 118 4.49 3.15 14.31
C TRP A 118 3.61 4.29 13.80
N ALA A 119 4.24 5.30 13.21
CA ALA A 119 3.54 6.44 12.63
C ALA A 119 4.31 7.01 11.43
N PHE A 120 3.55 7.53 10.46
CA PHE A 120 4.08 8.38 9.40
C PHE A 120 2.96 9.24 8.79
N LYS A 121 3.33 10.27 8.03
CA LYS A 121 2.39 11.08 7.25
C LYS A 121 2.67 10.91 5.77
N ASP A 122 1.64 10.51 5.01
CA ASP A 122 1.69 10.49 3.55
C ASP A 122 1.11 11.79 2.98
N GLU A 123 2.00 12.76 2.74
CA GLU A 123 1.64 14.09 2.24
C GLU A 123 0.84 14.07 0.92
N ASP A 124 0.94 12.97 0.15
CA ASP A 124 0.22 12.83 -1.13
C ASP A 124 -1.20 12.26 -0.93
N ALA A 125 -1.53 11.72 0.23
CA ALA A 125 -2.80 11.03 0.49
C ALA A 125 -3.73 11.75 1.46
N SER A 126 -3.18 12.41 2.48
CA SER A 126 -3.97 12.95 3.60
C SER A 126 -3.25 14.09 4.34
N ASP A 127 -4.04 14.99 4.91
CA ASP A 127 -3.54 15.94 5.91
C ASP A 127 -3.33 15.29 7.30
N TYR A 128 -3.82 14.07 7.49
CA TYR A 128 -3.79 13.34 8.76
C TYR A 128 -2.72 12.25 8.78
N PRO A 129 -2.04 12.02 9.92
CA PRO A 129 -1.07 10.95 10.04
C PRO A 129 -1.74 9.57 10.06
N LEU A 130 -0.95 8.57 9.66
CA LEU A 130 -1.26 7.16 9.78
C LEU A 130 -0.52 6.62 11.00
N GLU A 131 -1.24 5.99 11.91
CA GLU A 131 -0.71 5.48 13.18
C GLU A 131 -1.27 4.08 13.47
N GLY A 132 -0.41 3.19 13.98
CA GLY A 132 -0.78 1.83 14.31
C GLY A 132 0.17 1.19 15.33
N ASN A 133 -0.11 -0.07 15.65
CA ASN A 133 0.73 -0.90 16.52
C ASN A 133 1.03 -2.21 15.79
N LEU A 134 2.30 -2.49 15.49
CA LEU A 134 2.71 -3.68 14.74
C LEU A 134 2.37 -4.97 15.49
N LEU A 135 2.35 -4.93 16.83
CA LEU A 135 2.08 -6.10 17.68
C LEU A 135 0.60 -6.21 18.10
N LEU A 136 -0.31 -5.40 17.54
CA LEU A 136 -1.72 -5.45 17.92
C LEU A 136 -2.35 -6.79 17.53
N GLY A 137 -2.68 -7.61 18.53
CA GLY A 137 -3.27 -8.93 18.31
C GLY A 137 -2.29 -10.00 17.86
N ALA A 138 -0.98 -9.73 17.94
CA ALA A 138 0.04 -10.71 17.65
C ALA A 138 0.13 -11.78 18.75
N ASP A 139 0.52 -12.98 18.37
CA ASP A 139 0.83 -14.09 19.27
C ASP A 139 2.16 -14.77 18.93
N GLN A 140 2.76 -14.42 17.79
CA GLN A 140 4.02 -15.00 17.35
C GLN A 140 4.85 -13.99 16.55
N VAL A 141 6.17 -14.05 16.74
CA VAL A 141 7.16 -13.41 15.86
C VAL A 141 8.03 -14.52 15.30
N THR A 142 8.26 -14.50 13.99
CA THR A 142 9.12 -15.48 13.33
C THR A 142 10.06 -14.80 12.36
N ILE A 143 11.25 -15.37 12.20
CA ILE A 143 12.16 -15.01 11.12
C ILE A 143 11.84 -15.84 9.87
N GLU A 144 12.20 -15.30 8.70
CA GLU A 144 12.19 -16.05 7.43
C GLU A 144 10.83 -16.66 7.05
N HIS A 145 9.75 -15.90 7.25
CA HIS A 145 8.40 -16.37 6.95
C HIS A 145 8.07 -16.28 5.47
N SER A 146 7.80 -17.43 4.84
CA SER A 146 7.34 -17.48 3.45
C SER A 146 5.85 -17.14 3.34
N LEU A 147 5.51 -16.30 2.37
CA LEU A 147 4.14 -16.01 1.97
C LEU A 147 3.97 -16.18 0.45
N GLU A 148 2.77 -16.58 0.06
CA GLU A 148 2.36 -16.57 -1.34
C GLU A 148 1.83 -15.19 -1.71
N THR A 149 2.39 -14.63 -2.78
CA THR A 149 1.95 -13.34 -3.32
C THR A 149 0.68 -13.51 -4.17
N PRO A 150 -0.12 -12.45 -4.37
CA PRO A 150 -1.32 -12.51 -5.21
C PRO A 150 -1.10 -12.95 -6.67
N PHE A 151 0.15 -12.90 -7.13
CA PHE A 151 0.55 -13.24 -8.49
C PHE A 151 1.28 -14.60 -8.57
N GLY A 152 1.18 -15.44 -7.52
CA GLY A 152 1.65 -16.83 -7.53
C GLY A 152 3.15 -17.01 -7.37
N SER A 153 3.83 -16.03 -6.78
CA SER A 153 5.25 -16.10 -6.41
C SER A 153 5.42 -16.25 -4.90
N GLN A 154 6.51 -16.88 -4.45
CA GLN A 154 6.85 -16.93 -3.03
C GLN A 154 7.71 -15.73 -2.64
N PHE A 155 7.39 -15.12 -1.50
CA PHE A 155 8.16 -14.05 -0.90
C PHE A 155 8.54 -14.45 0.52
N ARG A 156 9.80 -14.29 0.90
CA ARG A 156 10.25 -14.53 2.28
C ARG A 156 10.40 -13.22 3.05
N LEU A 157 9.61 -13.02 4.10
CA LEU A 157 9.81 -11.93 5.05
C LEU A 157 11.03 -12.20 5.92
N ASP A 158 11.88 -11.20 6.16
CA ASP A 158 12.98 -11.36 7.12
C ASP A 158 12.46 -11.58 8.54
N VAL A 159 11.50 -10.76 8.98
CA VAL A 159 10.77 -10.94 10.23
C VAL A 159 9.28 -10.75 9.96
N ALA A 160 8.45 -11.69 10.39
CA ALA A 160 7.00 -11.59 10.35
C ALA A 160 6.41 -11.55 11.76
N VAL A 161 5.42 -10.68 11.92
CA VAL A 161 4.55 -10.64 13.10
C VAL A 161 3.25 -11.34 12.72
N LEU A 162 2.96 -12.42 13.44
CA LEU A 162 1.81 -13.27 13.20
C LEU A 162 0.79 -13.12 14.34
N GLY A 163 -0.48 -13.31 13.99
CA GLY A 163 -1.58 -13.36 14.91
C GLY A 163 -2.49 -14.55 14.65
N PRO A 164 -3.48 -14.76 15.54
CA PRO A 164 -4.34 -15.91 15.49
C PRO A 164 -5.22 -15.90 14.23
N PRO A 165 -5.49 -17.07 13.64
CA PRO A 165 -6.32 -17.19 12.45
C PRO A 165 -7.71 -16.59 12.68
N VAL A 166 -8.26 -15.95 11.65
CA VAL A 166 -9.73 -15.69 11.59
C VAL A 166 -10.47 -16.97 11.24
N GLN A 167 -9.87 -17.80 10.37
CA GLN A 167 -10.47 -19.05 9.91
C GLN A 167 -9.54 -20.25 10.06
N ALA A 168 -8.40 -20.27 9.35
CA ALA A 168 -7.52 -21.43 9.32
C ALA A 168 -6.04 -21.04 9.43
N GLU A 169 -5.56 -20.17 8.55
CA GLU A 169 -4.14 -19.75 8.53
C GLU A 169 -3.86 -18.60 9.50
N PRO A 170 -2.67 -18.59 10.16
CA PRO A 170 -2.20 -17.44 10.90
C PRO A 170 -2.28 -16.15 10.07
N MET A 171 -2.66 -15.06 10.72
CA MET A 171 -2.69 -13.75 10.09
C MET A 171 -1.29 -13.16 10.09
N VAL A 172 -0.81 -12.70 8.93
CA VAL A 172 0.35 -11.81 8.90
C VAL A 172 -0.13 -10.40 9.26
N LEU A 173 0.24 -9.94 10.46
CA LEU A 173 -0.15 -8.64 11.00
C LEU A 173 0.83 -7.53 10.60
N GLY A 174 2.06 -7.91 10.29
CA GLY A 174 3.10 -6.99 9.84
C GLY A 174 4.39 -7.70 9.49
N GLY A 175 5.30 -6.98 8.85
CA GLY A 175 6.63 -7.48 8.49
C GLY A 175 7.72 -6.46 8.76
N VAL A 176 8.93 -6.95 8.98
CA VAL A 176 10.15 -6.14 8.98
C VAL A 176 11.14 -6.73 7.98
N GLU A 177 11.68 -5.89 7.10
CA GLU A 177 12.70 -6.23 6.11
C GLU A 177 13.99 -5.48 6.42
N ILE A 178 15.10 -6.20 6.45
CA ILE A 178 16.43 -5.62 6.65
C ILE A 178 17.02 -5.32 5.27
N GLU A 179 17.57 -4.12 5.07
CA GLU A 179 18.18 -3.73 3.81
C GLU A 179 19.69 -3.61 3.93
N LEU A 180 20.42 -4.34 3.07
CA LEU A 180 21.85 -4.22 2.91
C LEU A 180 22.16 -3.74 1.49
N GLY A 181 22.38 -2.44 1.34
CA GLY A 181 22.57 -1.80 0.04
C GLY A 181 21.26 -1.41 -0.63
N HIS A 182 21.33 -0.38 -1.45
CA HIS A 182 20.16 0.23 -2.07
C HIS A 182 20.08 -0.05 -3.58
N ALA A 183 20.23 -1.30 -3.99
CA ALA A 183 19.79 -1.67 -5.32
C ALA A 183 18.28 -1.36 -5.43
N PHE A 184 17.88 -0.84 -6.59
CA PHE A 184 16.47 -0.74 -6.94
C PHE A 184 15.90 -2.16 -6.93
N ASP A 185 15.00 -2.45 -5.98
CA ASP A 185 14.42 -3.77 -5.72
C ASP A 185 12.97 -3.73 -6.24
N GLY A 186 12.78 -4.17 -7.49
CA GLY A 186 11.46 -4.24 -8.13
C GLY A 186 10.53 -5.20 -7.38
N ARG A 187 11.09 -6.23 -6.75
CA ARG A 187 10.39 -7.14 -5.85
C ARG A 187 9.73 -6.41 -4.68
N LYS A 188 10.44 -5.55 -3.94
CA LYS A 188 9.84 -4.76 -2.83
C LYS A 188 8.74 -3.82 -3.30
N ALA A 189 8.87 -3.24 -4.49
CA ALA A 189 7.82 -2.39 -5.05
C ALA A 189 6.53 -3.18 -5.33
N LEU A 190 6.63 -4.38 -5.92
CA LEU A 190 5.49 -5.27 -6.13
C LEU A 190 4.85 -5.73 -4.82
N ILE A 191 5.68 -6.06 -3.83
CA ILE A 191 5.23 -6.45 -2.49
C ILE A 191 4.49 -5.30 -1.82
N GLY A 192 5.05 -4.09 -1.77
CA GLY A 192 4.35 -2.92 -1.22
C GLY A 192 2.99 -2.62 -1.86
N LYS A 193 2.78 -3.03 -3.13
CA LYS A 193 1.50 -2.91 -3.86
C LYS A 193 0.56 -4.11 -3.71
N SER A 194 0.97 -5.17 -3.03
CA SER A 194 0.21 -6.42 -2.94
C SER A 194 0.00 -6.90 -1.50
N LEU A 195 0.68 -6.30 -0.52
CA LEU A 195 0.54 -6.68 0.88
C LEU A 195 -0.70 -6.04 1.53
N GLY A 196 -1.46 -6.86 2.25
CA GLY A 196 -2.54 -6.45 3.15
C GLY A 196 -2.08 -6.19 4.59
N PHE A 197 -0.83 -5.74 4.81
CA PHE A 197 -0.28 -5.43 6.14
C PHE A 197 0.84 -4.38 6.09
N PRO A 198 1.16 -3.68 7.20
CA PRO A 198 2.31 -2.78 7.30
C PRO A 198 3.65 -3.52 7.19
N LEU A 199 4.52 -3.05 6.29
CA LEU A 199 5.88 -3.56 6.12
C LEU A 199 6.89 -2.46 6.48
N ILE A 200 7.71 -2.69 7.50
CA ILE A 200 8.77 -1.78 7.91
C ILE A 200 10.08 -2.23 7.28
N SER A 201 10.67 -1.37 6.46
CA SER A 201 12.02 -1.56 5.94
C SER A 201 13.02 -0.87 6.86
N ILE A 202 14.13 -1.52 7.19
CA ILE A 202 15.23 -0.99 8.02
C ILE A 202 16.52 -1.05 7.22
N ASP A 203 17.08 0.10 6.89
CA ASP A 203 18.35 0.21 6.19
C ASP A 203 19.54 0.12 7.14
N ILE A 204 20.40 -0.88 6.92
CA ILE A 204 21.63 -1.13 7.67
C ILE A 204 22.89 -0.97 6.80
N THR A 205 22.78 -0.39 5.60
CA THR A 205 23.87 -0.33 4.60
C THR A 205 25.17 0.29 5.14
N GLU A 206 25.07 1.33 5.98
CA GLU A 206 26.22 2.05 6.54
C GLU A 206 26.63 1.51 7.93
N MET A 207 26.02 0.42 8.40
CA MET A 207 26.26 -0.14 9.72
C MET A 207 27.31 -1.25 9.71
N THR A 208 28.11 -1.28 10.77
CA THR A 208 29.04 -2.35 11.09
C THR A 208 28.42 -3.32 12.11
N LEU A 209 28.97 -4.53 12.19
CA LEU A 209 28.50 -5.55 13.13
C LEU A 209 28.54 -5.08 14.60
N ALA A 210 29.50 -4.22 14.97
CA ALA A 210 29.61 -3.70 16.35
C ALA A 210 28.50 -2.71 16.72
N GLU A 211 27.88 -2.07 15.73
CA GLU A 211 26.77 -1.12 15.93
C GLU A 211 25.41 -1.83 16.07
N LEU A 212 25.34 -3.12 15.70
CA LEU A 212 24.14 -3.95 15.82
C LEU A 212 24.04 -4.56 17.22
N THR A 213 23.40 -3.83 18.12
CA THR A 213 23.17 -4.21 19.53
C THR A 213 21.67 -4.32 19.87
N PRO A 214 21.29 -4.94 21.01
CA PRO A 214 19.91 -4.92 21.48
C PRO A 214 19.33 -3.50 21.63
N GLU A 215 20.14 -2.55 22.11
CA GLU A 215 19.74 -1.14 22.24
C GLU A 215 19.53 -0.46 20.88
N TRP A 216 20.25 -0.90 19.84
CA TRP A 216 19.94 -0.48 18.48
C TRP A 216 18.58 -1.01 18.03
N ALA A 217 18.29 -2.29 18.24
CA ALA A 217 17.01 -2.90 17.83
C ALA A 217 15.80 -2.23 18.51
N GLN A 218 15.93 -1.91 19.80
CA GLN A 218 14.90 -1.17 20.55
C GLN A 218 14.62 0.21 19.95
N ARG A 219 15.67 0.95 19.56
CA ARG A 219 15.56 2.31 19.02
C ARG A 219 15.08 2.32 17.58
N VAL A 220 15.61 1.44 16.72
CA VAL A 220 15.36 1.49 15.27
C VAL A 220 13.89 1.25 14.93
N LEU A 221 13.21 0.35 15.65
CA LEU A 221 11.78 0.03 15.44
C LEU A 221 10.85 1.21 15.75
N THR A 222 11.29 2.17 16.57
CA THR A 222 10.51 3.34 16.97
C THR A 222 11.05 4.66 16.41
N ALA A 223 12.11 4.58 15.59
CA ALA A 223 12.76 5.75 15.04
C ALA A 223 11.85 6.54 14.08
N THR A 224 11.88 7.87 14.22
CA THR A 224 11.19 8.82 13.34
C THR A 224 12.21 9.73 12.66
N THR A 225 11.78 10.58 11.72
CA THR A 225 12.65 11.62 11.14
C THR A 225 13.19 12.60 12.19
N ARG A 226 12.56 12.71 13.36
CA ARG A 226 13.04 13.53 14.48
C ARG A 226 14.12 12.84 15.31
N SER A 227 14.34 11.55 15.12
CA SER A 227 15.28 10.74 15.89
C SER A 227 16.73 10.87 15.41
N HIS A 228 16.99 11.62 14.33
CA HIS A 228 18.32 11.79 13.74
C HIS A 228 18.60 13.26 13.45
N GLU A 229 19.80 13.74 13.76
CA GLU A 229 20.19 15.16 13.67
C GLU A 229 20.01 15.75 12.25
N GLN A 230 20.27 14.94 11.22
CA GLN A 230 20.11 15.33 9.81
C GLN A 230 18.70 15.06 9.24
N GLY A 231 17.72 14.69 10.06
CA GLY A 231 16.37 14.34 9.60
C GLY A 231 16.27 13.02 8.83
N ARG A 232 17.33 12.20 8.82
CA ARG A 232 17.37 10.89 8.16
C ARG A 232 16.63 9.86 9.01
N ARG A 233 15.83 9.00 8.37
CA ARG A 233 15.17 7.88 9.04
C ARG A 233 15.75 6.59 8.45
N GLN A 234 16.28 5.70 9.29
CA GLN A 234 16.73 4.37 8.88
C GLN A 234 15.54 3.44 8.55
N THR A 235 14.34 3.83 8.97
CA THR A 235 13.13 3.05 8.74
C THR A 235 12.20 3.70 7.72
N TYR A 236 11.58 2.88 6.88
CA TYR A 236 10.52 3.31 5.98
C TYR A 236 9.33 2.36 6.11
N ILE A 237 8.11 2.91 6.15
CA ILE A 237 6.89 2.13 6.31
C ILE A 237 6.19 2.07 4.96
N TYR A 238 6.07 0.86 4.42
CA TYR A 238 5.18 0.57 3.30
C TYR A 238 3.83 0.15 3.87
N LEU A 239 2.80 0.89 3.47
CA LEU A 239 1.41 0.58 3.80
C LEU A 239 0.59 0.74 2.54
N HIS A 240 -0.17 -0.30 2.18
CA HIS A 240 -1.06 -0.25 1.05
C HIS A 240 -2.23 0.71 1.34
N ASP A 241 -2.64 1.52 0.36
CA ASP A 241 -3.69 2.56 0.49
C ASP A 241 -5.02 1.97 1.02
N LEU A 242 -5.32 0.71 0.66
CA LEU A 242 -6.47 -0.04 1.18
C LEU A 242 -6.56 -0.13 2.71
N LEU A 243 -5.45 0.00 3.42
CA LEU A 243 -5.39 0.02 4.88
C LEU A 243 -5.42 1.44 5.48
N TYR A 244 -5.37 2.50 4.67
CA TYR A 244 -5.36 3.87 5.18
C TYR A 244 -6.61 4.18 6.02
N PRO A 245 -7.83 3.73 5.66
CA PRO A 245 -9.02 3.93 6.49
C PRO A 245 -8.95 3.32 7.90
N LEU A 246 -8.08 2.31 8.11
CA LEU A 246 -7.87 1.69 9.42
C LEU A 246 -6.94 2.54 10.30
N TYR A 247 -5.89 3.12 9.72
CA TYR A 247 -4.78 3.73 10.46
C TYR A 247 -4.81 5.27 10.48
N ALA A 248 -5.62 5.90 9.63
CA ALA A 248 -5.69 7.36 9.56
C ALA A 248 -6.35 7.96 10.81
N GLN A 249 -5.67 8.92 11.43
CA GLN A 249 -6.16 9.62 12.62
C GLN A 249 -7.13 10.74 12.21
N LEU A 250 -8.30 10.35 11.71
CA LEU A 250 -9.33 11.26 11.23
C LEU A 250 -10.11 11.88 12.40
N PRO A 251 -10.31 13.21 12.43
CA PRO A 251 -11.05 13.87 13.49
C PRO A 251 -12.56 13.58 13.38
N ALA A 252 -13.22 13.58 14.53
CA ALA A 252 -14.64 13.23 14.65
C ALA A 252 -15.57 14.12 13.82
N PHE A 253 -15.20 15.40 13.59
CA PHE A 253 -16.04 16.34 12.83
C PHE A 253 -16.24 15.94 11.36
N LEU A 254 -15.39 15.06 10.82
CA LEU A 254 -15.53 14.59 9.44
C LEU A 254 -16.73 13.66 9.25
N ASP A 255 -17.19 13.00 10.31
CA ASP A 255 -18.33 12.10 10.27
C ASP A 255 -18.86 11.80 11.68
N ASN A 256 -20.05 12.29 12.00
CA ASN A 256 -20.65 12.03 13.31
C ASN A 256 -21.16 10.58 13.45
N GLU A 257 -21.46 9.88 12.35
CA GLU A 257 -21.91 8.48 12.38
C GLU A 257 -20.74 7.51 12.58
N GLN A 258 -19.51 7.96 12.32
CA GLN A 258 -18.29 7.15 12.37
C GLN A 258 -18.41 5.88 11.50
N ARG A 259 -18.97 6.01 10.30
CA ARG A 259 -19.14 4.92 9.33
C ARG A 259 -18.53 5.31 8.00
N HIS A 260 -17.71 4.42 7.45
CA HIS A 260 -17.10 4.60 6.14
C HIS A 260 -17.57 3.52 5.16
N GLN A 261 -17.26 3.70 3.87
CA GLN A 261 -17.68 2.75 2.83
C GLN A 261 -16.52 2.38 1.91
N PHE A 262 -16.46 1.10 1.55
CA PHE A 262 -15.68 0.60 0.43
C PHE A 262 -16.61 0.30 -0.75
N LEU A 263 -16.16 0.65 -1.95
CA LEU A 263 -16.84 0.42 -3.22
C LEU A 263 -15.96 -0.49 -4.05
N VAL A 264 -16.45 -1.70 -4.32
CA VAL A 264 -15.67 -2.75 -4.97
C VAL A 264 -16.29 -3.12 -6.31
N PHE A 265 -15.53 -2.96 -7.38
CA PHE A 265 -15.91 -3.35 -8.73
C PHE A 265 -15.07 -4.56 -9.15
N ALA A 266 -15.76 -5.63 -9.56
CA ALA A 266 -15.20 -6.88 -10.04
C ALA A 266 -16.27 -7.61 -10.86
N ASP A 267 -15.91 -8.72 -11.49
CA ASP A 267 -16.89 -9.58 -12.17
C ASP A 267 -17.96 -10.12 -11.20
N ASP A 268 -19.07 -10.58 -11.77
CA ASP A 268 -20.24 -11.06 -11.03
C ASP A 268 -19.95 -12.23 -10.08
N GLU A 269 -19.05 -13.14 -10.48
CA GLU A 269 -18.68 -14.30 -9.67
C GLU A 269 -17.89 -13.84 -8.44
N THR A 270 -16.92 -12.97 -8.65
CA THR A 270 -16.08 -12.37 -7.62
C THR A 270 -16.91 -11.55 -6.64
N LEU A 271 -17.85 -10.72 -7.11
CA LEU A 271 -18.73 -9.94 -6.24
C LEU A 271 -19.60 -10.84 -5.35
N ASN A 272 -20.15 -11.93 -5.89
CA ASN A 272 -20.96 -12.88 -5.11
C ASN A 272 -20.12 -13.62 -4.06
N LYS A 273 -18.87 -13.99 -4.39
CA LYS A 273 -17.93 -14.57 -3.43
C LYS A 273 -17.61 -13.59 -2.30
N LEU A 274 -17.29 -12.34 -2.65
CA LEU A 274 -17.00 -11.28 -1.69
C LEU A 274 -18.17 -11.02 -0.74
N VAL A 275 -19.42 -11.02 -1.22
CA VAL A 275 -20.59 -10.89 -0.33
C VAL A 275 -20.58 -11.98 0.74
N ARG A 276 -20.34 -13.24 0.35
CA ARG A 276 -20.30 -14.36 1.31
C ARG A 276 -19.12 -14.23 2.27
N TRP A 277 -17.93 -13.92 1.76
CA TRP A 277 -16.72 -13.79 2.57
C TRP A 277 -16.78 -12.63 3.55
N MET A 278 -17.31 -11.46 3.17
CA MET A 278 -17.42 -10.30 4.06
C MET A 278 -18.45 -10.53 5.17
N ASN A 279 -19.57 -11.19 4.87
CA ASN A 279 -20.53 -11.58 5.92
C ASN A 279 -19.92 -12.63 6.86
N LEU A 280 -19.26 -13.66 6.33
CA LEU A 280 -18.58 -14.67 7.14
C LEU A 280 -17.49 -14.04 8.03
N LEU A 281 -16.72 -13.09 7.50
CA LEU A 281 -15.71 -12.36 8.25
C LEU A 281 -16.33 -11.55 9.40
N ALA A 282 -17.44 -10.85 9.13
CA ALA A 282 -18.16 -10.10 10.16
C ALA A 282 -18.67 -11.04 11.27
N ASP A 283 -19.24 -12.19 10.90
CA ASP A 283 -19.73 -13.19 11.85
C ASP A 283 -18.58 -13.79 12.69
N LYS A 284 -17.46 -14.15 12.04
CA LYS A 284 -16.27 -14.72 12.71
C LYS A 284 -15.59 -13.76 13.67
N LEU A 285 -15.70 -12.47 13.41
CA LEU A 285 -15.19 -11.43 14.29
C LEU A 285 -16.27 -10.87 15.22
N GLU A 286 -17.43 -11.53 15.31
CA GLU A 286 -18.50 -11.23 16.26
C GLU A 286 -19.05 -9.80 16.15
N TYR A 287 -19.14 -9.27 14.92
CA TYR A 287 -19.83 -8.00 14.70
C TYR A 287 -21.33 -8.15 14.95
N PRO A 288 -21.96 -7.22 15.70
CA PRO A 288 -23.41 -7.21 15.83
C PRO A 288 -24.11 -7.06 14.48
N LYS A 289 -25.29 -7.68 14.34
CA LYS A 289 -26.10 -7.62 13.11
C LYS A 289 -26.35 -6.16 12.70
N GLY A 290 -26.04 -5.83 11.44
CA GLY A 290 -26.21 -4.49 10.87
C GLY A 290 -25.05 -3.51 11.11
N MET A 291 -24.05 -3.89 11.92
CA MET A 291 -22.83 -3.08 12.07
C MET A 291 -21.99 -3.10 10.79
N VAL A 292 -21.78 -4.29 10.23
CA VAL A 292 -21.19 -4.47 8.90
C VAL A 292 -22.33 -4.65 7.91
N ALA A 293 -22.46 -3.74 6.94
CA ALA A 293 -23.48 -3.83 5.90
C ALA A 293 -22.82 -4.16 4.55
N VAL A 294 -23.15 -5.33 4.02
CA VAL A 294 -22.63 -5.87 2.76
C VAL A 294 -23.76 -5.88 1.73
N ALA A 295 -23.68 -5.04 0.69
CA ALA A 295 -24.78 -4.88 -0.27
C ALA A 295 -24.30 -4.75 -1.71
N LEU A 296 -24.99 -5.42 -2.64
CA LEU A 296 -24.79 -5.20 -4.08
C LEU A 296 -25.66 -4.01 -4.54
N VAL A 297 -25.01 -3.02 -5.15
CA VAL A 297 -25.69 -1.90 -5.82
C VAL A 297 -25.84 -2.28 -7.29
N ASN A 298 -27.07 -2.42 -7.77
CA ASN A 298 -27.36 -2.83 -9.15
C ASN A 298 -28.01 -1.70 -9.95
N GLY A 299 -27.52 -1.40 -11.15
CA GLY A 299 -28.03 -0.34 -12.04
C GLY A 299 -29.36 -0.67 -12.75
N LYS A 300 -30.32 -1.31 -12.07
CA LYS A 300 -31.56 -1.83 -12.68
C LYS A 300 -32.59 -0.77 -13.09
N ASN A 301 -32.43 0.47 -12.62
CA ASN A 301 -33.28 1.61 -12.97
C ASN A 301 -32.44 2.89 -12.98
N ASP A 302 -32.99 4.00 -13.50
CA ASP A 302 -32.26 5.26 -13.68
C ASP A 302 -31.62 5.80 -12.40
N GLN A 303 -32.32 5.69 -11.26
CA GLN A 303 -31.79 6.14 -9.98
C GLN A 303 -30.60 5.26 -9.54
N ALA A 304 -30.74 3.95 -9.64
CA ALA A 304 -29.70 3.01 -9.25
C ALA A 304 -28.50 3.04 -10.22
N ARG A 305 -28.74 3.33 -11.50
CA ARG A 305 -27.70 3.57 -12.51
C ARG A 305 -26.87 4.79 -12.14
N LYS A 306 -27.51 5.91 -11.78
CA LYS A 306 -26.80 7.10 -11.28
C LYS A 306 -26.00 6.81 -10.00
N MET A 307 -26.53 6.00 -9.09
CA MET A 307 -25.79 5.60 -7.89
C MET A 307 -24.54 4.77 -8.23
N LEU A 308 -24.67 3.85 -9.20
CA LEU A 308 -23.56 3.03 -9.68
C LEU A 308 -22.50 3.88 -10.39
N GLU A 309 -22.91 4.81 -11.26
CA GLU A 309 -22.01 5.74 -11.94
C GLU A 309 -21.24 6.61 -10.94
N ARG A 310 -21.91 7.15 -9.92
CA ARG A 310 -21.26 7.90 -8.83
C ARG A 310 -20.27 7.05 -8.05
N ALA A 311 -20.55 5.75 -7.85
CA ALA A 311 -19.61 4.83 -7.23
C ALA A 311 -18.42 4.55 -8.15
N GLY A 312 -18.67 4.39 -9.45
CA GLY A 312 -17.65 4.22 -10.49
C GLY A 312 -16.68 5.39 -10.54
N GLN A 313 -17.19 6.61 -10.50
CA GLN A 313 -16.38 7.84 -10.44
C GLN A 313 -15.44 7.91 -9.23
N VAL A 314 -15.75 7.21 -8.13
CA VAL A 314 -14.85 7.15 -6.96
C VAL A 314 -13.68 6.20 -7.20
N VAL A 315 -13.92 5.07 -7.89
CA VAL A 315 -12.87 4.08 -8.17
C VAL A 315 -12.03 4.43 -9.39
N GLY A 316 -12.55 5.25 -10.31
CA GLY A 316 -11.80 5.78 -11.46
C GLY A 316 -12.47 5.50 -12.81
N PRO A 317 -11.95 6.06 -13.93
CA PRO A 317 -12.63 6.07 -15.23
C PRO A 317 -12.82 4.70 -15.88
N ASP A 318 -12.04 3.71 -15.46
CA ASP A 318 -11.98 2.34 -15.96
C ASP A 318 -12.95 1.38 -15.25
N TRP A 319 -13.79 1.88 -14.35
CA TRP A 319 -14.72 1.05 -13.56
C TRP A 319 -15.68 0.18 -14.42
N GLN A 320 -16.06 0.69 -15.60
CA GLN A 320 -16.96 0.00 -16.52
C GLN A 320 -16.31 -1.26 -17.13
N GLU A 321 -14.98 -1.29 -17.25
CA GLU A 321 -14.23 -2.47 -17.72
C GLU A 321 -14.35 -3.63 -16.72
N PHE A 322 -14.61 -3.33 -15.44
CA PHE A 322 -14.75 -4.33 -14.38
C PHE A 322 -16.19 -4.79 -14.23
N ASN A 323 -17.13 -3.84 -14.08
CA ASN A 323 -18.55 -4.15 -14.01
C ASN A 323 -19.39 -2.87 -14.19
N ASP A 324 -20.04 -2.73 -15.33
CA ASP A 324 -20.91 -1.59 -15.60
C ASP A 324 -22.34 -1.78 -15.04
N GLN A 325 -22.68 -2.96 -14.52
CA GLN A 325 -24.02 -3.32 -14.05
C GLN A 325 -24.18 -3.26 -12.54
N LYS A 326 -23.13 -3.55 -11.78
CA LYS A 326 -23.18 -3.58 -10.32
C LYS A 326 -21.81 -3.45 -9.65
N CYS A 327 -21.85 -3.06 -8.38
CA CYS A 327 -20.69 -3.08 -7.50
C CYS A 327 -21.08 -3.56 -6.11
N LEU A 328 -20.10 -3.99 -5.33
CA LEU A 328 -20.26 -4.27 -3.91
C LEU A 328 -20.01 -2.98 -3.11
N ARG A 329 -20.97 -2.62 -2.27
CA ARG A 329 -20.82 -1.57 -1.25
C ARG A 329 -20.72 -2.23 0.12
N LEU A 330 -19.61 -1.99 0.78
CA LEU A 330 -19.34 -2.44 2.14
C LEU A 330 -19.31 -1.25 3.07
N THR A 331 -20.21 -1.18 4.05
CA THR A 331 -20.25 -0.10 5.06
C THR A 331 -19.87 -0.65 6.42
N LEU A 332 -18.85 -0.06 7.03
CA LEU A 332 -18.27 -0.53 8.30
C LEU A 332 -18.24 0.61 9.33
N PRO A 333 -18.26 0.30 10.63
CA PRO A 333 -17.84 1.27 11.64
C PRO A 333 -16.36 1.60 11.44
N ARG A 334 -15.99 2.85 11.67
CA ARG A 334 -14.58 3.25 11.74
C ARG A 334 -13.92 2.61 12.95
N SER A 335 -12.60 2.42 12.83
CA SER A 335 -11.77 2.03 13.97
C SER A 335 -11.92 3.04 15.12
N LYS A 336 -12.05 2.54 16.35
CA LYS A 336 -12.11 3.38 17.56
C LYS A 336 -10.72 3.90 17.98
N GLY A 337 -9.67 3.53 17.26
CA GLY A 337 -8.30 3.99 17.47
C GLY A 337 -7.26 2.89 17.27
N PRO A 338 -5.98 3.18 17.55
CA PRO A 338 -4.87 2.26 17.29
C PRO A 338 -4.88 0.94 18.08
N THR A 339 -5.81 0.76 19.02
CA THR A 339 -5.96 -0.45 19.85
C THR A 339 -7.22 -1.24 19.53
N ASP A 340 -8.01 -0.84 18.53
CA ASP A 340 -9.24 -1.53 18.14
C ASP A 340 -8.92 -2.84 17.40
N LEU A 341 -8.76 -3.93 18.17
CA LEU A 341 -8.38 -5.24 17.65
C LEU A 341 -9.42 -5.81 16.68
N GLN A 342 -10.72 -5.61 16.94
CA GLN A 342 -11.78 -6.14 16.09
C GLN A 342 -11.74 -5.48 14.71
N ALA A 343 -11.66 -4.14 14.67
CA ALA A 343 -11.53 -3.40 13.42
C ALA A 343 -10.22 -3.73 12.70
N HIS A 344 -9.10 -3.84 13.44
CA HIS A 344 -7.81 -4.21 12.88
C HIS A 344 -7.85 -5.56 12.17
N ARG A 345 -8.36 -6.61 12.84
CA ARG A 345 -8.49 -7.94 12.23
C ARG A 345 -9.41 -7.92 11.00
N PHE A 346 -10.55 -7.23 11.08
CA PHE A 346 -11.48 -7.15 9.95
C PHE A 346 -10.82 -6.50 8.72
N HIS A 347 -10.24 -5.32 8.88
CA HIS A 347 -9.67 -4.55 7.78
C HIS A 347 -8.45 -5.24 7.16
N MET A 348 -7.59 -5.85 7.98
CA MET A 348 -6.43 -6.60 7.52
C MET A 348 -6.84 -7.84 6.70
N THR A 349 -7.81 -8.62 7.19
CA THR A 349 -8.33 -9.77 6.45
C THR A 349 -9.05 -9.35 5.17
N MET A 350 -9.88 -8.30 5.24
CA MET A 350 -10.53 -7.73 4.06
C MET A 350 -9.52 -7.27 3.02
N ALA A 351 -8.46 -6.57 3.44
CA ALA A 351 -7.42 -6.10 2.54
C ALA A 351 -6.70 -7.27 1.86
N ARG A 352 -6.33 -8.32 2.61
CA ARG A 352 -5.73 -9.55 2.05
C ARG A 352 -6.68 -10.23 1.05
N VAL A 353 -7.98 -10.34 1.37
CA VAL A 353 -8.96 -10.91 0.44
C VAL A 353 -9.03 -10.11 -0.86
N LEU A 354 -9.15 -8.79 -0.77
CA LEU A 354 -9.28 -7.91 -1.93
C LEU A 354 -7.99 -7.85 -2.78
N LEU A 355 -6.82 -7.89 -2.15
CA LEU A 355 -5.54 -7.81 -2.86
C LEU A 355 -5.04 -9.16 -3.39
N SER A 356 -5.32 -10.26 -2.69
CA SER A 356 -4.75 -11.58 -2.98
C SER A 356 -5.68 -12.55 -3.67
N HIS A 357 -7.00 -12.37 -3.54
CA HIS A 357 -7.97 -13.36 -4.01
C HIS A 357 -8.99 -12.78 -4.99
N THR A 358 -8.82 -11.52 -5.40
CA THR A 358 -9.73 -10.87 -6.36
C THR A 358 -8.99 -9.94 -7.31
N ASP A 359 -9.47 -9.83 -8.54
CA ASP A 359 -9.08 -8.77 -9.47
C ASP A 359 -10.11 -7.63 -9.37
N ALA A 360 -10.07 -6.88 -8.26
CA ALA A 360 -11.04 -5.84 -7.97
C ALA A 360 -10.43 -4.42 -7.96
N LEU A 361 -11.20 -3.45 -8.48
CA LEU A 361 -11.00 -2.04 -8.15
C LEU A 361 -11.68 -1.73 -6.83
N VAL A 362 -10.98 -1.02 -5.96
CA VAL A 362 -11.52 -0.62 -4.67
C VAL A 362 -11.40 0.88 -4.49
N GLY A 363 -12.53 1.53 -4.23
CA GLY A 363 -12.58 2.91 -3.78
C GLY A 363 -13.21 3.04 -2.42
N TYR A 364 -13.23 4.27 -1.93
CA TYR A 364 -13.49 4.60 -0.55
C TYR A 364 -14.32 5.86 -0.44
N LYS A 365 -15.25 5.86 0.52
CA LYS A 365 -15.95 7.04 1.00
C LYS A 365 -15.70 7.15 2.49
N TYR A 366 -15.14 8.28 2.91
CA TYR A 366 -14.79 8.48 4.31
C TYR A 366 -16.01 8.55 5.23
N CYS A 367 -17.14 9.04 4.75
CA CYS A 367 -18.41 9.05 5.48
C CYS A 367 -19.58 8.60 4.60
N ASN A 368 -20.69 8.25 5.24
CA ASN A 368 -21.93 7.95 4.54
C ASN A 368 -22.46 9.20 3.82
N GLY A 369 -22.98 9.00 2.60
CA GLY A 369 -23.68 10.06 1.86
C GLY A 369 -22.78 11.11 1.20
N VAL A 370 -21.45 11.01 1.31
CA VAL A 370 -20.56 11.93 0.58
C VAL A 370 -20.70 11.76 -0.93
N ASP A 371 -20.92 12.87 -1.63
CA ASP A 371 -20.99 12.97 -3.08
C ASP A 371 -19.63 13.36 -3.67
N ASN A 372 -19.26 12.73 -4.79
CA ASN A 372 -18.02 13.02 -5.51
C ASN A 372 -18.19 14.22 -6.44
N ASN A 373 -18.22 15.42 -5.86
CA ASN A 373 -18.42 16.67 -6.61
C ASN A 373 -17.21 17.05 -7.50
N HIS A 374 -16.04 16.46 -7.22
CA HIS A 374 -14.76 16.74 -7.90
C HIS A 374 -14.13 15.44 -8.41
N PRO A 375 -14.74 14.73 -9.39
CA PRO A 375 -14.24 13.43 -9.85
C PRO A 375 -12.80 13.46 -10.41
N GLU A 376 -12.30 14.64 -10.76
CA GLU A 376 -10.91 14.90 -11.18
C GLU A 376 -9.87 14.78 -10.04
N ASP A 377 -10.31 14.92 -8.79
CA ASP A 377 -9.44 14.86 -7.62
C ASP A 377 -9.26 13.43 -7.12
N ASP A 378 -8.02 13.07 -6.79
CA ASP A 378 -7.67 11.73 -6.28
C ASP A 378 -7.99 11.53 -4.79
N VAL A 379 -8.22 12.63 -4.07
CA VAL A 379 -8.37 12.67 -2.61
C VAL A 379 -9.68 13.36 -2.26
N TRP A 380 -10.34 12.88 -1.21
CA TRP A 380 -11.50 13.57 -0.65
C TRP A 380 -11.10 14.86 0.05
N VAL A 381 -11.77 15.97 -0.27
CA VAL A 381 -11.57 17.25 0.43
C VAL A 381 -12.85 17.61 1.19
N ALA A 382 -12.76 17.66 2.52
CA ALA A 382 -13.84 18.09 3.38
C ALA A 382 -13.71 19.58 3.73
N LYS A 383 -14.81 20.32 3.66
CA LYS A 383 -14.86 21.74 4.04
C LYS A 383 -15.51 21.89 5.41
N ARG A 384 -14.83 22.56 6.33
CA ARG A 384 -15.35 22.87 7.67
C ARG A 384 -15.37 24.38 7.87
N TRP A 385 -16.56 24.91 8.18
CA TRP A 385 -16.70 26.30 8.59
C TRP A 385 -16.06 26.52 9.97
N ILE A 386 -15.14 27.48 10.07
CA ILE A 386 -14.55 27.92 11.34
C ILE A 386 -15.20 29.26 11.69
N ALA A 387 -16.09 29.23 12.69
CA ALA A 387 -16.92 30.38 13.07
C ALA A 387 -16.07 31.61 13.47
N ASP A 388 -15.03 31.39 14.28
CA ASP A 388 -14.16 32.46 14.81
C ASP A 388 -13.40 33.18 13.69
N GLU A 389 -13.00 32.44 12.65
CA GLU A 389 -12.22 32.96 11.53
C GLU A 389 -13.10 33.38 10.34
N LYS A 390 -14.42 33.15 10.42
CA LYS A 390 -15.40 33.39 9.33
C LYS A 390 -14.94 32.86 7.97
N ARG A 391 -14.28 31.69 7.95
CA ARG A 391 -13.79 31.05 6.72
C ARG A 391 -13.98 29.55 6.76
N PHE A 392 -13.99 28.95 5.57
CA PHE A 392 -13.86 27.50 5.44
C PHE A 392 -12.40 27.08 5.56
N SER A 393 -12.17 26.03 6.32
CA SER A 393 -10.95 25.23 6.26
C SER A 393 -11.19 24.03 5.36
N GLU A 394 -10.20 23.69 4.54
CA GLU A 394 -10.21 22.51 3.69
C GLU A 394 -9.32 21.43 4.30
N HIS A 395 -9.78 20.19 4.24
CA HIS A 395 -9.12 19.03 4.86
C HIS A 395 -9.05 17.91 3.84
N ARG A 396 -7.85 17.54 3.40
CA ARG A 396 -7.61 16.35 2.57
C ARG A 396 -7.73 15.13 3.46
N VAL A 397 -8.81 14.36 3.26
CA VAL A 397 -9.18 13.26 4.14
C VAL A 397 -8.40 12.00 3.80
N LEU A 398 -8.74 11.33 2.70
CA LEU A 398 -8.10 10.10 2.24
C LEU A 398 -8.30 9.94 0.72
N PRO A 399 -7.51 9.09 0.04
CA PRO A 399 -7.70 8.79 -1.37
C PRO A 399 -9.09 8.22 -1.70
N LYS A 400 -9.58 8.51 -2.90
CA LYS A 400 -10.84 7.98 -3.42
C LYS A 400 -10.69 6.55 -3.93
N ARG A 401 -9.65 6.29 -4.74
CA ARG A 401 -9.22 4.96 -5.19
C ARG A 401 -8.17 4.44 -4.22
N LEU A 402 -8.41 3.27 -3.64
CA LEU A 402 -7.52 2.64 -2.64
C LEU A 402 -6.76 1.42 -3.17
N ALA A 403 -7.32 0.70 -4.14
CA ALA A 403 -6.67 -0.49 -4.67
C ALA A 403 -6.97 -0.72 -6.15
N GLU A 404 -6.02 -1.39 -6.79
CA GLU A 404 -6.11 -1.93 -8.13
C GLU A 404 -5.56 -3.35 -8.16
N PRO A 405 -6.00 -4.20 -9.11
CA PRO A 405 -5.45 -5.54 -9.26
C PRO A 405 -3.98 -5.50 -9.64
N VAL A 406 -3.12 -6.12 -8.83
CA VAL A 406 -1.69 -6.25 -9.14
C VAL A 406 -1.45 -7.07 -10.41
N ASN A 407 -2.33 -8.01 -10.73
CA ASN A 407 -2.26 -8.79 -11.97
C ASN A 407 -2.42 -7.92 -13.21
N ARG A 408 -3.31 -6.92 -13.16
CA ARG A 408 -3.44 -5.92 -14.23
C ARG A 408 -2.17 -5.11 -14.38
N LEU A 409 -1.49 -4.81 -13.27
CA LEU A 409 -0.19 -4.15 -13.30
C LEU A 409 0.89 -4.98 -13.98
N ILE A 410 0.97 -6.26 -13.62
CA ILE A 410 1.90 -7.19 -14.24
C ILE A 410 1.62 -7.34 -15.73
N ALA A 411 0.35 -7.46 -16.14
CA ALA A 411 -0.07 -7.56 -17.53
C ALA A 411 0.32 -6.31 -18.33
N VAL A 412 -0.08 -5.11 -17.88
CA VAL A 412 0.23 -3.85 -18.58
C VAL A 412 1.73 -3.65 -18.76
N VAL A 413 2.53 -3.93 -17.73
CA VAL A 413 3.99 -3.79 -17.83
C VAL A 413 4.59 -4.83 -18.79
N SER A 414 4.07 -6.07 -18.78
CA SER A 414 4.50 -7.11 -19.71
C SER A 414 4.14 -6.77 -21.16
N ASP A 415 3.05 -6.04 -21.38
CA ASP A 415 2.51 -5.70 -22.70
C ASP A 415 3.00 -4.35 -23.24
N LEU A 416 3.84 -3.61 -22.50
CA LEU A 416 4.35 -2.28 -22.90
C LEU A 416 4.97 -2.24 -24.31
N ARG A 417 5.37 -3.38 -24.89
CA ARG A 417 5.88 -3.45 -26.28
C ARG A 417 4.88 -3.96 -27.33
N HIS A 418 3.84 -4.73 -26.97
CA HIS A 418 2.88 -5.27 -27.95
C HIS A 418 2.08 -4.14 -28.62
N ASN A 419 1.83 -3.05 -27.89
CA ASN A 419 1.18 -1.85 -28.40
C ASN A 419 2.06 -1.04 -29.38
N HIS A 420 3.38 -1.28 -29.43
CA HIS A 420 4.29 -0.62 -30.37
C HIS A 420 4.40 -1.33 -31.72
N SER A 421 4.25 -2.66 -31.75
CA SER A 421 4.26 -3.41 -33.02
C SER A 421 2.99 -3.16 -33.85
N ILE A 422 1.86 -2.91 -33.20
CA ILE A 422 0.59 -2.63 -33.90
C ILE A 422 0.58 -1.20 -34.46
N ALA A 423 1.04 -0.21 -33.67
CA ALA A 423 1.09 1.18 -34.13
C ALA A 423 2.04 1.44 -35.31
N HIS A 424 3.10 0.63 -35.47
CA HIS A 424 4.01 0.70 -36.62
C HIS A 424 3.58 -0.15 -37.83
N LEU A 425 2.51 -0.95 -37.71
CA LEU A 425 1.92 -1.69 -38.83
C LEU A 425 0.70 -0.97 -39.42
N GLU A 426 0.21 0.08 -38.76
CA GLU A 426 -0.90 0.94 -39.21
C GLU A 426 -0.42 2.32 -39.75
N GLU A 427 0.90 2.56 -39.78
CA GLU A 427 1.57 3.61 -40.57
C GLU A 427 2.21 3.00 -41.83
#